data_AF-A0A0F9VV12-F1
#
_entry.id   AF-A0A0F9VV12-F1
#
_cell.length_a   1.000
_cell.length_b   1.000
_cell.length_c   1.000
_cell.angle_alpha   90.00
_cell.angle_beta   90.00
_cell.angle_gamma   90.00
#
_symmetry.space_group_name_H-M   'P 1'
#
loop_
_entity.id
_entity.type
_entity.pdbx_description
1 polymer ?
#
loop_
_entity_poly.entity_id
_entity_poly.type
_entity_poly.pdbx_seq_one_letter_code
_entity_poly.pdbx_strand_id
1 'polypeptide(L)'
;MKSLRDRYDINKKLCQVEIRKNIVLVELGKPLTLPLAVLNRNCDFKKSWDKIQVKLHGVPEDIKVKKRERDRKNYEKNKSKIQSYFKVYNQRPEVRAKRKEYKRIYYEKNKDKINLRNKEYNLKNRERMLILWRKWSKKYHIKNRERINSRKREYESRPEVKARRKNYGKKYYQRKKMEKGNETNR
;
A
#
# COMPACT_ATOMS: atom_id res chain seq x y z
N MET A 1 -5.80 46.67 41.89
CA MET A 1 -6.74 45.56 41.66
C MET A 1 -6.27 44.34 42.44
N LYS A 2 -7.04 43.86 43.43
CA LYS A 2 -6.72 42.60 44.15
C LYS A 2 -6.78 41.43 43.16
N SER A 3 -5.73 40.62 43.12
CA SER A 3 -5.64 39.46 42.24
C SER A 3 -6.74 38.44 42.59
N LEU A 4 -7.14 37.57 41.64
CA LEU A 4 -8.09 36.48 41.94
C LEU A 4 -7.57 35.53 43.05
N ARG A 5 -6.26 35.51 43.33
CA ARG A 5 -5.67 34.81 44.48
C ARG A 5 -6.05 35.43 45.82
N ASP A 6 -6.30 36.73 45.86
CA ASP A 6 -6.54 37.46 47.12
C ASP A 6 -8.01 37.35 47.59
N ARG A 7 -8.90 36.75 46.78
CA ARG A 7 -10.34 36.62 47.06
C ARG A 7 -10.79 35.23 47.50
N TYR A 8 -10.02 34.20 47.20
CA TYR A 8 -10.36 32.82 47.54
C TYR A 8 -9.19 32.22 48.31
N ASP A 9 -9.45 31.81 49.56
CA ASP A 9 -8.47 31.07 50.34
C ASP A 9 -8.15 29.76 49.63
N ILE A 10 -6.92 29.74 49.13
CA ILE A 10 -6.36 28.70 48.28
C ILE A 10 -6.22 27.39 49.08
N ASN A 11 -6.11 27.47 50.41
CA ASN A 11 -5.94 26.33 51.31
C ASN A 11 -7.27 25.83 51.92
N LYS A 12 -8.39 26.51 51.62
CA LYS A 12 -9.70 26.14 52.14
C LYS A 12 -10.17 24.80 51.56
N LYS A 13 -10.48 23.85 52.46
CA LYS A 13 -11.08 22.57 52.09
C LYS A 13 -12.47 22.81 51.48
N LEU A 14 -12.67 22.35 50.24
CA LEU A 14 -13.95 22.48 49.55
C LEU A 14 -14.99 21.52 50.13
N CYS A 15 -16.22 22.00 50.29
CA CYS A 15 -17.36 21.17 50.64
C CYS A 15 -17.77 20.29 49.44
N GLN A 16 -18.13 19.03 49.71
CA GLN A 16 -18.53 18.07 48.67
C GLN A 16 -19.77 18.53 47.89
N VAL A 17 -20.69 19.27 48.54
CA VAL A 17 -21.87 19.84 47.90
C VAL A 17 -21.47 20.86 46.84
N GLU A 18 -20.51 21.73 47.14
CA GLU A 18 -20.02 22.75 46.22
C GLU A 18 -19.30 22.11 45.01
N ILE A 19 -18.56 21.03 45.24
CA ILE A 19 -17.93 20.24 44.17
C ILE A 19 -18.98 19.63 43.24
N ARG A 20 -19.99 18.95 43.79
CA ARG A 20 -21.08 18.35 43.01
C ARG A 20 -21.85 19.38 42.19
N LYS A 21 -22.16 20.53 42.80
CA LYS A 21 -22.81 21.66 42.12
C LYS A 21 -21.99 22.12 40.91
N ASN A 22 -20.68 22.30 41.08
CA ASN A 22 -19.82 22.70 39.98
C ASN A 22 -19.69 21.61 38.90
N ILE A 23 -19.67 20.32 39.23
CA ILE A 23 -19.70 19.25 38.23
C ILE A 23 -20.94 19.38 37.33
N VAL A 24 -22.12 19.55 37.92
CA VAL A 24 -23.37 19.73 37.17
C VAL A 24 -23.33 20.99 36.30
N LEU A 25 -22.77 22.11 36.80
CA LEU A 25 -22.61 23.33 36.01
C LEU A 25 -21.74 23.11 34.78
N VAL A 26 -20.64 22.36 34.90
CA VAL A 26 -19.78 22.02 33.77
C VAL A 26 -20.52 21.18 32.74
N GLU A 27 -21.27 20.17 33.18
CA GLU A 27 -22.05 19.30 32.28
C GLU A 27 -23.11 20.07 31.50
N LEU A 28 -23.68 21.12 32.12
CA LEU A 28 -24.67 21.99 31.50
C LEU A 28 -24.06 23.19 30.72
N GLY A 29 -22.73 23.32 30.66
CA GLY A 29 -22.05 24.44 30.00
C GLY A 29 -22.24 25.79 30.70
N LYS A 30 -22.57 25.79 32.00
CA LYS A 30 -22.79 26.98 32.81
C LYS A 30 -21.50 27.46 33.49
N PRO A 31 -21.38 28.75 33.84
CA PRO A 31 -20.20 29.28 34.53
C PRO A 31 -20.02 28.65 35.92
N LEU A 32 -18.76 28.42 36.28
CA LEU A 32 -18.38 27.87 37.58
C LEU A 32 -18.60 28.90 38.70
N THR A 33 -18.99 28.42 39.89
CA THR A 33 -19.11 29.29 41.09
C THR A 33 -17.76 29.53 41.76
N LEU A 34 -16.77 28.66 41.48
CA LEU A 34 -15.42 28.75 42.01
C LEU A 34 -14.38 28.76 40.89
N PRO A 35 -13.19 29.35 41.12
CA PRO A 35 -12.10 29.30 40.15
C PRO A 35 -11.72 27.86 39.80
N LEU A 36 -11.51 27.59 38.51
CA LEU A 36 -11.14 26.26 38.01
C LEU A 36 -9.86 25.72 38.70
N ALA A 37 -8.90 26.60 39.00
CA ALA A 37 -7.66 26.24 39.70
C ALA A 37 -7.88 25.72 41.14
N VAL A 38 -8.98 26.14 41.78
CA VAL A 38 -9.37 25.66 43.12
C VAL A 38 -10.12 24.33 43.00
N LEU A 39 -11.06 24.22 42.05
CA LEU A 39 -11.82 23.00 41.79
C LEU A 39 -10.97 21.83 41.29
N ASN A 40 -9.96 22.09 40.44
CA ASN A 40 -9.05 21.07 39.89
C ASN A 40 -8.17 20.38 40.94
N ARG A 41 -8.11 20.89 42.18
CA ARG A 41 -7.44 20.22 43.29
C ARG A 41 -8.22 19.04 43.82
N ASN A 42 -9.55 19.08 43.66
CA ASN A 42 -10.39 17.95 44.00
C ASN A 42 -10.35 16.93 42.86
N CYS A 43 -9.95 15.69 43.19
CA CYS A 43 -9.78 14.63 42.19
C CYS A 43 -11.08 14.28 41.46
N ASP A 44 -12.24 14.37 42.11
CA ASP A 44 -13.53 14.01 41.52
C ASP A 44 -13.95 15.06 40.49
N PHE A 45 -13.86 16.34 40.86
CA PHE A 45 -14.12 17.43 39.91
C PHE A 45 -13.17 17.34 38.71
N LYS A 46 -11.86 17.17 38.96
CA LYS A 46 -10.84 17.09 37.90
C LYS A 46 -11.11 15.94 36.93
N LYS A 47 -11.49 14.76 37.42
CA LYS A 47 -11.88 13.63 36.58
C LYS A 47 -13.10 13.94 35.71
N SER A 48 -14.13 14.56 36.28
CA SER A 48 -15.33 14.95 35.52
C SER A 48 -15.02 16.03 34.48
N TRP A 49 -14.26 17.05 34.86
CA TRP A 49 -13.78 18.09 33.96
C TRP A 49 -12.95 17.51 32.81
N ASP A 50 -11.99 16.63 33.07
CA ASP A 50 -11.16 16.00 32.04
C ASP A 50 -11.97 15.12 31.09
N LYS A 51 -12.99 14.41 31.59
CA LYS A 51 -13.92 13.66 30.72
C LYS A 51 -14.66 14.59 29.78
N ILE A 52 -15.12 15.74 30.26
CA ILE A 52 -15.86 16.72 29.45
C ILE A 52 -14.91 17.38 28.44
N GLN A 53 -13.69 17.72 28.84
CA GLN A 53 -12.67 18.22 27.93
C GLN A 53 -12.36 17.22 26.81
N VAL A 54 -12.25 15.92 27.13
CA VAL A 54 -12.06 14.87 26.11
C VAL A 54 -13.28 14.73 25.20
N LYS A 55 -14.51 14.89 25.72
CA LYS A 55 -15.73 14.87 24.89
C LYS A 55 -15.79 16.06 23.93
N LEU A 56 -15.40 17.25 24.39
CA LEU A 56 -15.49 18.50 23.63
C LEU A 56 -14.34 18.67 22.64
N HIS A 57 -13.11 18.36 23.06
CA HIS A 57 -11.89 18.66 22.30
C HIS A 57 -11.15 17.41 21.82
N GLY A 58 -11.65 16.22 22.18
CA GLY A 58 -10.97 14.96 21.92
C GLY A 58 -9.82 14.69 22.88
N VAL A 59 -9.17 13.53 22.72
CA VAL A 59 -8.01 13.17 23.53
C VAL A 59 -6.80 14.03 23.10
N PRO A 60 -6.09 14.67 24.05
CA PRO A 60 -4.87 15.41 23.79
C PRO A 60 -3.84 14.60 22.99
N GLU A 61 -3.12 15.26 22.07
CA GLU A 61 -2.18 14.56 21.18
C GLU A 61 -1.00 13.95 21.93
N ASP A 62 -0.54 14.56 23.02
CA ASP A 62 0.53 14.01 23.87
C ASP A 62 0.13 12.66 24.50
N ILE A 63 -1.14 12.52 24.94
CA ILE A 63 -1.67 11.26 25.47
C ILE A 63 -1.78 10.21 24.35
N LYS A 64 -2.22 10.60 23.16
CA LYS A 64 -2.27 9.70 21.99
C LYS A 64 -0.88 9.21 21.61
N VAL A 65 0.12 10.09 21.59
CA VAL A 65 1.53 9.74 21.32
C VAL A 65 2.04 8.75 22.36
N LYS A 66 1.87 9.03 23.66
CA LYS A 66 2.25 8.11 24.75
C LYS A 66 1.58 6.74 24.61
N LYS A 67 0.32 6.69 24.19
CA LYS A 67 -0.38 5.43 23.90
C LYS A 67 0.27 4.69 22.73
N ARG A 68 0.51 5.36 21.59
CA ARG A 68 1.16 4.77 20.41
C ARG A 68 2.55 4.22 20.73
N GLU A 69 3.34 4.93 21.53
CA GLU A 69 4.67 4.48 21.96
C GLU A 69 4.60 3.22 22.82
N ARG A 70 3.66 3.18 23.78
CA ARG A 70 3.41 2.00 24.60
C ARG A 70 3.00 0.81 23.73
N ASP A 71 2.08 1.01 22.79
CA ASP A 71 1.60 -0.04 21.89
C ASP A 71 2.73 -0.54 20.99
N ARG A 72 3.58 0.35 20.47
CA ARG A 72 4.78 0.00 19.70
C ARG A 72 5.76 -0.85 20.53
N LYS A 73 6.06 -0.42 21.75
CA LYS A 73 6.97 -1.15 22.66
C LYS A 73 6.41 -2.54 22.98
N ASN A 74 5.11 -2.64 23.21
CA ASN A 74 4.44 -3.91 23.47
C ASN A 74 4.43 -4.83 22.25
N TYR A 75 4.19 -4.29 21.06
CA TYR A 75 4.29 -5.03 19.81
C TYR A 75 5.72 -5.56 19.58
N GLU A 76 6.74 -4.71 19.72
CA GLU A 76 8.13 -5.11 19.49
C GLU A 76 8.57 -6.21 20.46
N LYS A 77 8.19 -6.12 21.73
CA LYS A 77 8.42 -7.16 22.74
C LYS A 77 7.78 -8.51 22.36
N ASN A 78 6.64 -8.50 21.67
CA ASN A 78 5.89 -9.70 21.30
C ASN A 78 6.02 -10.10 19.83
N LYS A 79 6.81 -9.36 19.04
CA LYS A 79 6.89 -9.48 17.58
C LYS A 79 7.26 -10.88 17.12
N SER A 80 8.26 -11.49 17.77
CA SER A 80 8.71 -12.85 17.48
C SER A 80 7.60 -13.89 17.73
N LYS A 81 6.88 -13.77 18.85
CA LYS A 81 5.74 -14.64 19.21
C LYS A 81 4.58 -14.49 18.22
N ILE A 82 4.28 -13.25 17.80
CA ILE A 82 3.25 -12.97 16.81
C ILE A 82 3.63 -13.58 15.46
N GLN A 83 4.87 -13.38 15.03
CA GLN A 83 5.39 -13.92 13.77
C GLN A 83 5.41 -15.45 13.75
N SER A 84 5.84 -16.10 14.83
CA SER A 84 5.85 -17.57 14.93
C SER A 84 4.44 -18.14 14.89
N TYR A 85 3.50 -17.54 15.64
CA TYR A 85 2.09 -17.89 15.59
C TYR A 85 1.53 -17.78 14.16
N PHE A 86 1.74 -16.64 13.48
CA PHE A 86 1.25 -16.47 12.12
C PHE A 86 1.91 -17.41 11.11
N LYS A 87 3.18 -17.79 11.31
CA LYS A 87 3.86 -18.76 10.45
C LYS A 87 3.14 -20.12 10.50
N VAL A 88 2.83 -20.60 11.71
CA VAL A 88 2.10 -21.86 11.92
C VAL A 88 0.66 -21.74 11.43
N TYR A 89 -0.05 -20.69 11.83
CA TYR A 89 -1.44 -20.46 11.47
C TYR A 89 -1.65 -20.39 9.94
N ASN A 90 -0.77 -19.70 9.22
CA ASN A 90 -0.86 -19.55 7.76
C ASN A 90 -0.52 -20.83 6.98
N GLN A 91 0.11 -21.82 7.62
CA GLN A 91 0.41 -23.11 7.01
C GLN A 91 -0.78 -24.08 7.09
N ARG A 92 -1.75 -23.82 7.97
CA ARG A 92 -2.91 -24.69 8.14
C ARG A 92 -3.73 -24.79 6.84
N PRO A 93 -4.16 -26.00 6.42
CA PRO A 93 -4.84 -26.21 5.14
C PRO A 93 -6.11 -25.34 4.97
N GLU A 94 -6.92 -25.23 6.01
CA GLU A 94 -8.17 -24.46 6.01
C GLU A 94 -7.93 -22.96 5.81
N VAL A 95 -6.86 -22.42 6.41
CA VAL A 95 -6.49 -21.01 6.26
C VAL A 95 -5.97 -20.74 4.85
N ARG A 96 -5.15 -21.65 4.30
CA ARG A 96 -4.64 -21.56 2.93
C ARG A 96 -5.78 -21.62 1.92
N ALA A 97 -6.73 -22.54 2.10
CA ALA A 97 -7.90 -22.68 1.25
C ALA A 97 -8.76 -21.41 1.26
N LYS A 98 -9.12 -20.90 2.46
CA LYS A 98 -9.87 -19.64 2.60
C LYS A 98 -9.16 -18.45 1.94
N ARG A 99 -7.84 -18.34 2.10
CA ARG A 99 -7.05 -17.27 1.45
C ARG A 99 -7.05 -17.38 -0.07
N LYS A 100 -6.94 -18.61 -0.60
CA LYS A 100 -6.99 -18.86 -2.05
C LYS A 100 -8.35 -18.47 -2.62
N GLU A 101 -9.42 -18.85 -1.94
CA GLU A 101 -10.79 -18.53 -2.37
C GLU A 101 -11.07 -17.03 -2.29
N TYR A 102 -10.69 -16.37 -1.19
CA TYR A 102 -10.79 -14.92 -1.07
C TYR A 102 -10.05 -14.19 -2.21
N LYS A 103 -8.82 -14.63 -2.53
CA LYS A 103 -8.06 -14.08 -3.66
C LYS A 103 -8.80 -14.29 -4.97
N ARG A 104 -9.33 -15.50 -5.22
CA ARG A 104 -10.08 -15.82 -6.44
C ARG A 104 -11.27 -14.87 -6.61
N ILE A 105 -12.12 -14.76 -5.60
CA ILE A 105 -13.28 -13.86 -5.57
C ILE A 105 -12.86 -12.41 -5.79
N TYR A 106 -11.80 -11.96 -5.10
CA TYR A 106 -11.29 -10.60 -5.26
C TYR A 106 -10.81 -10.32 -6.69
N TYR A 107 -10.00 -11.21 -7.27
CA TYR A 107 -9.51 -11.07 -8.64
C TYR A 107 -10.65 -11.11 -9.66
N GLU A 108 -11.63 -11.98 -9.48
CA GLU A 108 -12.79 -12.09 -10.36
C GLU A 108 -13.63 -10.81 -10.34
N LYS A 109 -13.95 -10.30 -9.15
CA LYS A 109 -14.67 -9.02 -9.00
C LYS A 109 -13.92 -7.80 -9.52
N ASN A 110 -12.59 -7.84 -9.56
CA ASN A 110 -11.76 -6.69 -9.94
C ASN A 110 -11.00 -6.89 -11.25
N LYS A 111 -11.34 -7.94 -12.02
CA LYS A 111 -10.57 -8.38 -13.19
C LYS A 111 -10.35 -7.26 -14.19
N ASP A 112 -11.40 -6.53 -14.54
CA ASP A 112 -11.35 -5.48 -15.54
C ASP A 112 -10.53 -4.27 -15.07
N LYS A 113 -10.67 -3.89 -13.79
CA LYS A 113 -9.89 -2.81 -13.19
C LYS A 113 -8.40 -3.15 -13.15
N ILE A 114 -8.06 -4.39 -12.80
CA ILE A 114 -6.66 -4.89 -12.79
C ILE A 114 -6.10 -4.89 -14.22
N ASN A 115 -6.87 -5.39 -15.18
CA ASN A 115 -6.46 -5.44 -16.58
C ASN A 115 -6.25 -4.04 -17.17
N LEU A 116 -7.15 -3.11 -16.88
CA LEU A 116 -7.04 -1.72 -17.32
C LEU A 116 -5.78 -1.06 -16.77
N ARG A 117 -5.53 -1.22 -15.45
CA ARG A 117 -4.32 -0.70 -14.80
C ARG A 117 -3.04 -1.31 -15.39
N ASN A 118 -3.04 -2.62 -15.65
CA ASN A 118 -1.91 -3.30 -16.27
C ASN A 118 -1.67 -2.81 -17.70
N LYS A 119 -2.75 -2.61 -18.49
CA LYS A 119 -2.66 -2.06 -19.84
C LYS A 119 -2.08 -0.66 -19.82
N GLU A 120 -2.56 0.21 -18.94
CA GLU A 120 -2.06 1.57 -18.77
C GLU A 120 -0.59 1.58 -18.36
N TYR A 121 -0.20 0.75 -17.38
CA TYR A 121 1.18 0.61 -16.94
C TYR A 121 2.09 0.16 -18.09
N ASN A 122 1.68 -0.86 -18.86
CA ASN A 122 2.45 -1.38 -19.99
C ASN A 122 2.60 -0.35 -21.10
N LEU A 123 1.56 0.45 -21.38
CA LEU A 123 1.61 1.52 -22.37
C LEU A 123 2.58 2.62 -21.94
N LYS A 124 2.45 3.11 -20.70
CA LYS A 124 3.33 4.15 -20.13
C LYS A 124 4.80 3.72 -20.08
N ASN A 125 5.06 2.42 -19.91
CA ASN A 125 6.42 1.89 -19.78
C ASN A 125 6.94 1.20 -21.05
N ARG A 126 6.22 1.29 -22.18
CA ARG A 126 6.53 0.54 -23.41
C ARG A 126 7.96 0.79 -23.90
N GLU A 127 8.37 2.06 -23.98
CA GLU A 127 9.69 2.43 -24.48
C GLU A 127 10.80 1.96 -23.55
N ARG A 128 10.62 2.17 -22.24
CA ARG A 128 11.56 1.68 -21.21
C ARG A 128 11.74 0.17 -21.33
N MET A 129 10.65 -0.59 -21.46
CA MET A 129 10.70 -2.04 -21.62
C MET A 129 11.40 -2.47 -22.92
N LEU A 130 11.16 -1.76 -24.03
CA LEU A 130 11.83 -2.02 -25.30
C LEU A 130 13.35 -1.79 -25.20
N ILE A 131 13.80 -0.73 -24.53
CA ILE A 131 15.22 -0.43 -24.33
C ILE A 131 15.88 -1.54 -23.49
N LEU A 132 15.25 -1.91 -22.37
CA LEU A 132 15.74 -2.99 -21.50
C LEU A 132 15.81 -4.32 -22.26
N TRP A 133 14.77 -4.64 -23.04
CA TRP A 133 14.73 -5.85 -23.85
C TRP A 133 15.82 -5.86 -24.93
N ARG A 134 16.04 -4.75 -25.64
CA ARG A 134 17.14 -4.62 -26.62
C ARG A 134 18.50 -4.82 -25.99
N LYS A 135 18.75 -4.22 -24.83
CA LYS A 135 20.02 -4.37 -24.09
C LYS A 135 20.23 -5.81 -23.65
N TRP A 136 19.21 -6.42 -23.05
CA TRP A 136 19.24 -7.82 -22.64
C TRP A 136 19.46 -8.75 -23.83
N SER A 137 18.72 -8.55 -24.93
CA SER A 137 18.81 -9.34 -26.16
C SER A 137 20.21 -9.27 -26.77
N LYS A 138 20.79 -8.06 -26.92
CA LYS A 138 22.18 -7.89 -27.39
C LYS A 138 23.16 -8.66 -26.52
N LYS A 139 23.07 -8.51 -25.18
CA LYS A 139 23.95 -9.22 -24.24
C LYS A 139 23.79 -10.74 -24.36
N TYR A 140 22.56 -11.23 -24.46
CA TYR A 140 22.26 -12.65 -24.63
C TYR A 140 22.86 -13.18 -25.94
N HIS A 141 22.66 -12.49 -27.06
CA HIS A 141 23.18 -12.88 -28.37
C HIS A 141 24.71 -12.88 -28.42
N ILE A 142 25.36 -11.88 -27.83
CA ILE A 142 26.84 -11.83 -27.73
C ILE A 142 27.34 -13.04 -26.94
N LYS A 143 26.79 -13.28 -25.74
CA LYS A 143 27.20 -14.39 -24.88
C LYS A 143 26.96 -15.77 -25.51
N ASN A 144 25.92 -15.91 -26.33
CA ASN A 144 25.52 -17.18 -26.91
C ASN A 144 25.81 -17.28 -28.42
N ARG A 145 26.69 -16.41 -28.95
CA ARG A 145 26.87 -16.22 -30.40
C ARG A 145 27.21 -17.52 -31.11
N GLU A 146 28.15 -18.29 -30.59
CA GLU A 146 28.59 -19.56 -31.19
C GLU A 146 27.48 -20.60 -31.18
N ARG A 147 26.82 -20.79 -30.05
CA ARG A 147 25.68 -21.72 -29.93
C ARG A 147 24.55 -21.37 -30.90
N ILE A 148 24.22 -20.08 -31.02
CA ILE A 148 23.18 -19.59 -31.93
C ILE A 148 23.60 -19.81 -33.38
N ASN A 149 24.84 -19.48 -33.74
CA ASN A 149 25.36 -19.67 -35.09
C ASN A 149 25.48 -21.14 -35.48
N SER A 150 25.90 -22.01 -34.56
CA SER A 150 25.97 -23.46 -34.80
C SER A 150 24.59 -24.02 -35.12
N ARG A 151 23.59 -23.71 -34.29
CA ARG A 151 22.20 -24.11 -34.54
C ARG A 151 21.66 -23.54 -35.86
N LYS A 152 22.03 -22.30 -36.19
CA LYS A 152 21.63 -21.68 -37.46
C LYS A 152 22.25 -22.42 -38.65
N ARG A 153 23.55 -22.73 -38.61
CA ARG A 153 24.24 -23.50 -39.65
C ARG A 153 23.67 -24.91 -39.80
N GLU A 154 23.40 -25.58 -38.69
CA GLU A 154 22.77 -26.91 -38.67
C GLU A 154 21.37 -26.87 -39.30
N TYR A 155 20.55 -25.87 -38.94
CA TYR A 155 19.22 -25.71 -39.55
C TYR A 155 19.30 -25.38 -41.05
N GLU A 156 20.24 -24.51 -41.45
CA GLU A 156 20.43 -24.13 -42.86
C GLU A 156 21.09 -25.23 -43.70
N SER A 157 21.81 -26.18 -43.09
CA SER A 157 22.45 -27.28 -43.81
C SER A 157 21.45 -28.35 -44.24
N ARG A 158 20.27 -28.40 -43.60
CA ARG A 158 19.24 -29.42 -43.84
C ARG A 158 18.72 -29.41 -45.29
N PRO A 159 18.62 -30.58 -45.95
CA PRO A 159 18.19 -30.67 -47.36
C PRO A 159 16.82 -30.03 -47.62
N GLU A 160 15.85 -30.23 -46.72
CA GLU A 160 14.50 -29.70 -46.86
C GLU A 160 14.48 -28.16 -46.80
N VAL A 161 15.32 -27.56 -45.94
CA VAL A 161 15.44 -26.11 -45.79
C VAL A 161 16.09 -25.50 -47.04
N LYS A 162 17.13 -26.14 -47.58
CA LYS A 162 17.78 -25.72 -48.83
C LYS A 162 16.83 -25.81 -50.02
N ALA A 163 16.10 -26.91 -50.16
CA ALA A 163 15.12 -27.09 -51.23
C ALA A 163 14.01 -26.03 -51.17
N ARG A 164 13.47 -25.77 -49.97
CA ARG A 164 12.47 -24.72 -49.73
C ARG A 164 12.99 -23.34 -50.10
N ARG A 165 14.23 -23.00 -49.72
CA ARG A 165 14.85 -21.70 -50.06
C ARG A 165 15.03 -21.53 -51.57
N LYS A 166 15.47 -22.57 -52.28
CA LYS A 166 15.61 -22.57 -53.74
C LYS A 166 14.26 -22.39 -54.43
N ASN A 167 13.22 -23.09 -53.97
CA ASN A 167 11.86 -22.97 -54.50
C ASN A 167 11.29 -21.57 -54.27
N TYR A 168 11.45 -21.03 -53.06
CA TYR A 168 11.04 -19.65 -52.74
C TYR A 168 11.72 -18.63 -53.67
N GLY A 169 13.04 -18.77 -53.89
CA GLY A 169 13.78 -17.92 -54.82
C GLY A 169 13.23 -17.99 -56.24
N LYS A 170 12.98 -19.19 -56.77
CA LYS A 170 12.37 -19.37 -58.10
C LYS A 170 11.01 -18.66 -58.21
N LYS A 171 10.12 -18.88 -57.24
CA LYS A 171 8.79 -18.24 -57.20
C LYS A 171 8.88 -16.71 -57.12
N TYR A 172 9.82 -16.20 -56.33
CA TYR A 172 10.06 -14.76 -56.21
C TYR A 172 10.50 -14.14 -57.54
N TYR A 173 11.49 -14.73 -58.22
CA TYR A 173 11.96 -14.23 -59.51
C TYR A 173 10.91 -14.35 -60.62
N GLN A 174 10.14 -15.43 -60.65
CA GLN A 174 9.02 -15.58 -61.60
C GLN A 174 7.99 -14.47 -61.41
N ARG A 175 7.60 -14.19 -60.16
CA ARG A 175 6.70 -13.08 -59.83
C ARG A 175 7.26 -11.74 -60.30
N LYS A 176 8.53 -11.46 -60.00
CA LYS A 176 9.18 -10.21 -60.43
C LYS A 176 9.27 -10.04 -61.94
N LYS A 177 9.44 -11.13 -62.70
CA LYS A 177 9.42 -11.08 -64.16
C LYS A 177 8.01 -10.76 -64.71
N MET A 178 6.96 -11.34 -64.12
CA MET A 178 5.58 -11.05 -64.50
C MET A 178 5.18 -9.61 -64.16
N GLU A 179 5.59 -9.10 -62.99
CA GLU A 179 5.38 -7.71 -62.58
C GLU A 179 6.02 -6.74 -63.60
N LYS A 180 7.28 -6.95 -63.97
CA LYS A 180 7.98 -6.10 -64.95
C LYS A 180 7.41 -6.19 -66.37
N GLY A 181 7.04 -7.39 -66.83
CA GLY A 181 6.44 -7.58 -68.15
C GLY A 181 5.07 -6.92 -68.29
N ASN A 182 4.30 -6.88 -67.20
CA ASN A 182 2.99 -6.20 -67.15
C ASN A 182 3.12 -4.67 -67.06
N GLU A 183 4.22 -4.15 -66.51
CA GLU A 183 4.53 -2.71 -66.50
C GLU A 183 5.00 -2.20 -67.88
N THR A 184 5.69 -3.02 -68.68
CA THR A 184 6.16 -2.64 -70.03
C THR A 184 5.10 -2.74 -71.14
N ASN A 185 3.99 -3.44 -70.89
CA ASN A 185 2.89 -3.65 -71.85
C ASN A 185 1.66 -2.77 -71.55
N ARG A 186 1.82 -1.72 -70.75
CA ARG A 186 0.76 -0.77 -70.37
C ARG A 186 1.12 0.63 -70.85
#